data_AF-A0A8B6E6G7-F1
#
_entry.id   AF-A0A8B6E6G7-F1
#
_cell.length_a   1.000
_cell.length_b   1.000
_cell.length_c   1.000
_cell.angle_alpha   90.00
_cell.angle_beta   90.00
_cell.angle_gamma   90.00
#
_symmetry.space_group_name_H-M   'P 1'
#
loop_
_entity.id
_entity.type
_entity.pdbx_description
1 polymer ?
#
loop_
_entity_poly.entity_id
_entity_poly.type
_entity_poly.pdbx_seq_one_letter_code
_entity_poly.pdbx_strand_id
1 'polypeptide(L)'
;MLKGMQRLGKRVDSRKPITVDVLKRIILILQHVWNFVVWIIGSSLVAKASSHSQIRTLGNDLGLHKLGYKLMWAGMSGMSVYNVVPIVENLIHCCGLPDAVLLHCGGNDIGLVNCGKLLFDIKFMLDIVVRMVNGGNNIFFQAFYPG
;
A
#
# COMPACT_ATOMS: atom_id res chain seq x y z
N MET A 1 15.64 -13.11 34.90
CA MET A 1 14.95 -11.86 35.33
C MET A 1 15.39 -10.74 34.39
N LEU A 2 14.65 -10.47 33.31
CA LEU A 2 14.92 -9.37 32.38
C LEU A 2 13.86 -8.28 32.63
N LYS A 3 14.25 -7.25 33.38
CA LYS A 3 13.46 -6.04 33.64
C LYS A 3 13.59 -5.08 32.46
N GLY A 4 12.45 -4.50 32.07
CA GLY A 4 12.42 -3.12 31.58
C GLY A 4 12.56 -2.92 30.07
N MET A 5 11.57 -3.39 29.29
CA MET A 5 11.29 -2.79 27.98
C MET A 5 9.85 -2.30 27.98
N GLN A 6 9.65 -1.05 28.44
CA GLN A 6 8.34 -0.42 28.36
C GLN A 6 7.97 -0.24 26.89
N ARG A 7 6.97 -1.00 26.43
CA ARG A 7 6.28 -0.72 25.18
C ARG A 7 5.65 0.67 25.32
N LEU A 8 6.20 1.65 24.61
CA LEU A 8 5.53 2.90 24.31
C LEU A 8 4.29 2.59 23.46
N GLY A 9 3.19 2.26 24.14
CA GLY A 9 1.87 2.09 23.55
C GLY A 9 1.32 3.44 23.11
N LYS A 10 1.86 4.00 22.02
CA LYS A 10 1.12 5.02 21.27
C LYS A 10 0.02 4.29 20.51
N ARG A 11 -1.22 4.36 21.02
CA ARG A 11 -2.41 4.05 20.23
C ARG A 11 -2.31 4.83 18.92
N VAL A 12 -2.19 4.12 17.81
CA VAL A 12 -2.25 4.72 16.48
C VAL A 12 -3.71 5.10 16.26
N ASP A 13 -3.96 6.40 16.05
CA ASP A 13 -5.30 6.90 15.79
C ASP A 13 -5.76 6.40 14.41
N SER A 14 -6.65 5.42 14.41
CA SER A 14 -7.25 4.83 13.20
C SER A 14 -8.10 5.82 12.41
N ARG A 15 -8.41 7.01 12.97
CA ARG A 15 -9.10 8.09 12.27
C ARG A 15 -8.18 8.95 11.41
N LYS A 16 -6.87 8.87 11.60
CA LYS A 16 -5.92 9.42 10.62
C LYS A 16 -5.76 8.38 9.52
N PRO A 17 -6.14 8.67 8.25
CA PRO A 17 -5.81 7.79 7.16
C PRO A 17 -4.28 7.75 7.09
N ILE A 18 -3.70 6.62 7.48
CA ILE A 18 -2.25 6.40 7.53
C ILE A 18 -1.63 6.56 6.13
N THR A 19 -2.47 6.43 5.09
CA THR A 19 -2.21 6.88 3.73
C THR A 19 -1.57 8.27 3.68
N VAL A 20 -2.01 9.23 4.51
CA VAL A 20 -1.49 10.60 4.49
C VAL A 20 -0.02 10.68 4.91
N ASP A 21 0.41 9.93 5.93
CA ASP A 21 1.80 9.97 6.38
C ASP A 21 2.75 9.21 5.43
N VAL A 22 2.26 8.13 4.81
CA VAL A 22 2.98 7.43 3.75
C VAL A 22 3.06 8.29 2.49
N LEU A 23 1.96 8.92 2.08
CA LEU A 23 1.92 9.84 0.96
C LEU A 23 2.82 11.05 1.20
N LYS A 24 2.88 11.59 2.42
CA LYS A 24 3.85 12.64 2.78
C LYS A 24 5.29 12.18 2.58
N ARG A 25 5.63 10.93 2.94
CA ARG A 25 6.97 10.39 2.68
C ARG A 25 7.26 10.23 1.19
N ILE A 26 6.29 9.76 0.40
CA ILE A 26 6.37 9.68 -1.07
C ILE A 26 6.64 11.07 -1.65
N ILE A 27 5.87 12.07 -1.23
CA ILE A 27 6.01 13.47 -1.69
C ILE A 27 7.38 14.04 -1.31
N LEU A 28 7.87 13.78 -0.10
CA LEU A 28 9.18 14.28 0.37
C LEU A 28 10.36 13.67 -0.40
N ILE A 29 10.23 12.42 -0.87
CA ILE A 29 11.32 11.72 -1.58
C ILE A 29 11.36 12.07 -3.08
N LEU A 30 10.21 12.46 -3.67
CA LEU A 30 10.03 12.46 -5.13
C LEU A 30 9.71 13.85 -5.72
N GLN A 31 10.15 14.93 -5.07
CA GLN A 31 9.72 16.33 -5.32
C GLN A 31 9.91 16.89 -6.76
N HIS A 32 10.40 16.12 -7.74
CA HIS A 32 10.78 16.65 -9.06
C HIS A 32 10.34 15.85 -10.29
N VAL A 33 9.34 14.96 -10.19
CA VAL A 33 8.83 14.22 -11.36
C VAL A 33 7.39 14.65 -11.68
N TRP A 34 7.19 15.29 -12.84
CA TRP A 34 5.86 15.56 -13.38
C TRP A 34 5.29 14.26 -13.96
N ASN A 35 4.02 13.95 -13.66
CA ASN A 35 3.30 12.73 -14.05
C ASN A 35 3.78 11.44 -13.36
N PHE A 36 4.02 11.50 -12.05
CA PHE A 36 4.40 10.34 -11.24
C PHE A 36 3.17 9.49 -10.86
N VAL A 37 3.08 8.27 -11.37
CA VAL A 37 1.95 7.35 -11.18
C VAL A 37 2.20 6.42 -9.98
N VAL A 38 1.31 6.48 -9.00
CA VAL A 38 1.33 5.61 -7.81
C VAL A 38 0.13 4.67 -7.84
N TRP A 39 0.39 3.36 -7.78
CA TRP A 39 -0.65 2.37 -7.57
C TRP A 39 -0.87 2.12 -6.10
N ILE A 40 -2.11 2.20 -5.64
CA ILE A 40 -2.51 1.87 -4.28
C ILE A 40 -3.35 0.59 -4.36
N ILE A 41 -2.75 -0.53 -3.96
CA ILE A 41 -3.33 -1.86 -4.10
C ILE A 41 -3.62 -2.42 -2.71
N GLY A 42 -4.82 -2.97 -2.49
CA GLY A 42 -5.09 -3.65 -1.24
C GLY A 42 -6.50 -4.14 -1.04
N SER A 43 -6.81 -4.45 0.22
CA SER A 43 -8.08 -5.08 0.61
C SER A 43 -9.29 -4.14 0.52
N SER A 44 -10.40 -4.56 1.14
CA SER A 44 -11.60 -3.73 1.34
C SER A 44 -11.33 -2.37 1.99
N LEU A 45 -10.23 -2.23 2.74
CA LEU A 45 -9.80 -0.94 3.29
C LEU A 45 -9.36 0.04 2.20
N VAL A 46 -8.62 -0.44 1.19
CA VAL A 46 -8.23 0.38 0.02
C VAL A 46 -9.44 0.69 -0.84
N ALA A 47 -10.36 -0.27 -1.03
CA ALA A 47 -11.60 -0.04 -1.76
C ALA A 47 -12.43 1.08 -1.12
N LYS A 48 -12.60 1.01 0.22
CA LYS A 48 -13.27 2.07 0.98
C LYS A 48 -12.51 3.39 0.88
N ALA A 49 -11.19 3.40 1.02
CA ALA A 49 -10.39 4.62 0.90
C ALA A 49 -10.55 5.30 -0.46
N SER A 50 -10.59 4.53 -1.54
CA SER A 50 -10.88 5.00 -2.90
C SER A 50 -12.28 5.64 -3.00
N SER A 51 -13.33 4.95 -2.54
CA SER A 51 -14.68 5.54 -2.54
C SER A 51 -14.75 6.83 -1.73
N HIS A 52 -14.02 6.92 -0.61
CA HIS A 52 -13.95 8.13 0.20
C HIS A 52 -13.10 9.24 -0.44
N SER A 53 -12.10 8.92 -1.26
CA SER A 53 -11.28 9.94 -1.93
C SER A 53 -12.08 10.65 -3.03
N GLN A 54 -12.91 9.91 -3.76
CA GLN A 54 -13.74 10.43 -4.86
C GLN A 54 -14.77 11.48 -4.40
N ILE A 55 -15.34 11.33 -3.20
CA ILE A 55 -16.33 12.26 -2.65
C ILE A 55 -15.72 13.46 -1.91
N ARG A 56 -14.40 13.47 -1.69
CA ARG A 56 -13.72 14.55 -0.97
C ARG A 56 -13.29 15.65 -1.93
N THR A 57 -13.19 16.88 -1.42
CA THR A 57 -12.81 18.09 -2.17
C THR A 57 -11.45 17.97 -2.88
N LEU A 58 -10.55 17.11 -2.37
CA LEU A 58 -9.23 16.88 -2.94
C LEU A 58 -9.22 15.84 -4.08
N GLY A 59 -10.36 15.20 -4.35
CA GLY A 59 -10.55 14.24 -5.42
C GLY A 59 -9.78 12.93 -5.26
N ASN A 60 -9.79 12.15 -6.33
CA ASN A 60 -9.22 10.80 -6.39
C ASN A 60 -7.71 10.77 -6.10
N ASP A 61 -6.99 11.82 -6.46
CA ASP A 61 -5.54 11.96 -6.23
C ASP A 61 -5.19 12.60 -4.88
N LEU A 62 -6.18 12.83 -4.01
CA LEU A 62 -6.00 13.46 -2.69
C LEU A 62 -5.28 14.82 -2.76
N GLY A 63 -5.48 15.55 -3.86
CA GLY A 63 -4.87 16.86 -4.11
C GLY A 63 -3.42 16.79 -4.60
N LEU A 64 -2.86 15.59 -4.77
CA LEU A 64 -1.47 15.38 -5.19
C LEU A 64 -1.23 15.60 -6.69
N HIS A 65 -2.29 15.68 -7.49
CA HIS A 65 -2.22 16.11 -8.88
C HIS A 65 -1.54 17.49 -9.02
N LYS A 66 -1.68 18.37 -8.01
CA LYS A 66 -1.02 19.69 -7.95
C LYS A 66 0.50 19.60 -7.84
N LEU A 67 1.00 18.45 -7.40
CA LEU A 67 2.41 18.13 -7.27
C LEU A 67 2.89 17.17 -8.37
N GLY A 68 2.06 16.92 -9.39
CA GLY A 68 2.40 16.03 -10.51
C GLY A 68 2.14 14.54 -10.27
N TYR A 69 1.44 14.15 -9.19
CA TYR A 69 1.14 12.75 -8.91
C TYR A 69 -0.24 12.32 -9.41
N LYS A 70 -0.34 11.09 -9.90
CA LYS A 70 -1.59 10.43 -10.22
C LYS A 70 -1.73 9.15 -9.39
N LEU A 71 -2.84 9.00 -8.68
CA LEU A 71 -3.15 7.83 -7.88
C LEU A 71 -4.08 6.89 -8.65
N MET A 72 -3.69 5.63 -8.74
CA MET A 72 -4.54 4.56 -9.26
C MET A 72 -4.90 3.59 -8.13
N TRP A 73 -6.18 3.37 -7.91
CA TRP A 73 -6.67 2.58 -6.80
C TRP A 73 -7.09 1.18 -7.27
N ALA A 74 -6.57 0.14 -6.63
CA ALA A 74 -6.98 -1.25 -6.85
C ALA A 74 -7.33 -1.89 -5.50
N GLY A 75 -8.57 -1.65 -5.05
CA GLY A 75 -9.11 -2.20 -3.82
C GLY A 75 -10.01 -3.41 -4.08
N MET A 76 -9.75 -4.55 -3.44
CA MET A 76 -10.54 -5.77 -3.59
C MET A 76 -10.94 -6.37 -2.23
N SER A 77 -12.22 -6.64 -2.03
CA SER A 77 -12.71 -7.31 -0.82
C SER A 77 -12.12 -8.72 -0.68
N GLY A 78 -11.73 -9.10 0.54
CA GLY A 78 -11.17 -10.43 0.80
C GLY A 78 -9.75 -10.66 0.25
N MET A 79 -9.10 -9.64 -0.31
CA MET A 79 -7.76 -9.78 -0.90
C MET A 79 -6.74 -10.34 0.11
N SER A 80 -6.17 -11.49 -0.23
CA SER A 80 -5.06 -12.16 0.45
C SER A 80 -3.71 -11.79 -0.17
N VAL A 81 -2.61 -12.19 0.45
CA VAL A 81 -1.26 -12.00 -0.12
C VAL A 81 -1.13 -12.71 -1.48
N TYR A 82 -1.78 -13.86 -1.66
CA TYR A 82 -1.73 -14.64 -2.89
C TYR A 82 -2.44 -13.96 -4.08
N ASN A 83 -3.34 -13.01 -3.81
CA ASN A 83 -4.03 -12.28 -4.87
C ASN A 83 -3.18 -11.13 -5.44
N VAL A 84 -2.09 -10.71 -4.76
CA VAL A 84 -1.33 -9.51 -5.16
C VAL A 84 -0.69 -9.67 -6.53
N VAL A 85 0.06 -10.75 -6.74
CA VAL A 85 0.81 -10.99 -7.99
C VAL A 85 -0.11 -10.96 -9.23
N PRO A 86 -1.20 -11.74 -9.31
CA PRO A 86 -2.07 -11.70 -10.49
C PRO A 86 -2.75 -10.34 -10.68
N ILE A 87 -3.04 -9.60 -9.61
CA ILE A 87 -3.57 -8.23 -9.72
C ILE A 87 -2.52 -7.31 -10.33
N VAL A 88 -1.28 -7.32 -9.81
CA VAL A 88 -0.18 -6.50 -10.34
C VAL A 88 0.08 -6.84 -11.81
N GLU A 89 0.10 -8.12 -12.17
CA GLU A 89 0.30 -8.58 -13.54
C GLU A 89 -0.77 -7.99 -14.46
N ASN A 90 -2.04 -8.13 -14.10
CA ASN A 90 -3.14 -7.59 -14.89
C ASN A 90 -3.08 -6.06 -15.00
N LEU A 91 -2.73 -5.35 -13.92
CA LEU A 91 -2.57 -3.90 -13.96
C LEU A 91 -1.41 -3.48 -14.89
N ILE A 92 -0.30 -4.22 -14.92
CA ILE A 92 0.81 -3.94 -15.85
C ILE A 92 0.33 -4.09 -17.29
N HIS A 93 -0.41 -5.15 -17.59
CA HIS A 93 -0.96 -5.38 -18.93
C HIS A 93 -1.95 -4.29 -19.35
N CYS A 94 -2.83 -3.84 -18.45
CA CYS A 94 -3.87 -2.86 -18.78
C CYS A 94 -3.41 -1.40 -18.72
N CYS A 95 -2.46 -1.08 -17.84
CA CYS A 95 -2.16 0.31 -17.46
C CYS A 95 -0.68 0.68 -17.63
N GLY A 96 0.19 -0.26 -18.03
CA GLY A 96 1.63 -0.06 -18.08
C GLY A 96 2.29 -0.13 -16.71
N LEU A 97 3.56 0.27 -16.62
CA LEU A 97 4.30 0.25 -15.34
C LEU A 97 3.99 1.49 -14.49
N PRO A 98 3.81 1.35 -13.17
CA PRO A 98 3.75 2.49 -12.26
C PRO A 98 5.16 3.00 -11.93
N ASP A 99 5.25 4.25 -11.47
CA ASP A 99 6.48 4.77 -10.87
C ASP A 99 6.63 4.33 -9.41
N ALA A 100 5.52 4.06 -8.73
CA ALA A 100 5.51 3.49 -7.39
C ALA A 100 4.31 2.60 -7.11
N VAL A 101 4.48 1.64 -6.20
CA VAL A 101 3.40 0.80 -5.68
C VAL A 101 3.31 0.93 -4.17
N LEU A 102 2.12 1.25 -3.66
CA LEU A 102 1.74 1.16 -2.26
C LEU A 102 0.84 -0.06 -2.04
N LEU A 103 1.34 -1.06 -1.31
CA LEU A 103 0.63 -2.31 -1.05
C LEU A 103 0.08 -2.36 0.38
N HIS A 104 -1.22 -2.67 0.50
CA HIS A 104 -1.93 -2.88 1.75
C HIS A 104 -2.65 -4.24 1.75
N CYS A 105 -1.95 -5.29 2.16
CA CYS A 105 -2.46 -6.66 2.23
C CYS A 105 -1.89 -7.44 3.43
N GLY A 106 -2.37 -8.66 3.66
CA GLY A 106 -1.93 -9.53 4.75
C GLY A 106 -2.93 -9.64 5.91
N GLY A 107 -3.81 -8.66 6.09
CA GLY A 107 -4.79 -8.66 7.19
C GLY A 107 -5.79 -9.82 7.13
N ASN A 108 -6.20 -10.23 5.93
CA ASN A 108 -7.12 -11.35 5.72
C ASN A 108 -6.45 -12.72 5.91
N ASP A 109 -5.12 -12.76 5.90
CA ASP A 109 -4.33 -13.99 6.00
C ASP A 109 -4.02 -14.35 7.48
N ILE A 110 -4.24 -13.39 8.38
CA ILE A 110 -3.95 -13.55 9.81
C ILE A 110 -4.93 -14.54 10.44
N GLY A 111 -4.38 -15.52 11.16
CA GLY A 111 -5.15 -16.62 11.75
C GLY A 111 -5.45 -17.77 10.78
N LEU A 112 -5.22 -17.60 9.47
CA LEU A 112 -5.33 -18.66 8.48
C LEU A 112 -4.03 -19.48 8.35
N VAL A 113 -2.90 -18.81 8.47
CA VAL A 113 -1.57 -19.43 8.49
C VAL A 113 -0.78 -18.95 9.71
N ASN A 114 0.25 -19.71 10.10
CA ASN A 114 1.13 -19.26 11.18
C ASN A 114 1.91 -18.01 10.75
N CYS A 115 2.31 -17.19 11.73
CA CYS A 115 2.96 -15.90 11.48
C CYS A 115 4.27 -16.03 10.69
N GLY A 116 5.05 -17.10 10.90
CA GLY A 116 6.30 -17.34 10.18
C GLY A 116 6.06 -17.59 8.69
N LYS A 117 5.06 -18.40 8.36
CA LYS A 117 4.61 -18.68 7.00
C LYS A 117 4.05 -17.42 6.33
N LEU A 118 3.20 -16.66 7.03
CA LEU A 118 2.69 -15.38 6.50
C LEU A 118 3.82 -14.40 6.17
N LEU A 119 4.81 -14.28 7.06
CA LEU A 119 5.97 -13.42 6.83
C LEU A 119 6.78 -13.90 5.62
N PHE A 120 6.97 -15.21 5.46
CA PHE A 120 7.64 -15.78 4.29
C PHE A 120 6.86 -15.46 3.00
N ASP A 121 5.54 -15.67 3.00
CA ASP A 121 4.69 -15.44 1.83
C ASP A 121 4.64 -13.96 1.43
N ILE A 122 4.59 -13.05 2.41
CA ILE A 122 4.69 -11.61 2.16
C ILE A 122 6.03 -11.26 1.51
N LYS A 123 7.15 -11.76 2.05
CA LYS A 123 8.48 -11.50 1.49
C LYS A 123 8.62 -12.03 0.08
N PHE A 124 8.14 -13.24 -0.17
CA PHE A 124 8.17 -13.87 -1.49
C PHE A 124 7.30 -13.10 -2.50
N MET A 125 6.09 -12.74 -2.12
CA MET A 125 5.21 -11.89 -2.93
C MET A 125 5.87 -10.55 -3.26
N LEU A 126 6.49 -9.89 -2.28
CA LEU A 126 7.19 -8.63 -2.49
C LEU A 126 8.34 -8.76 -3.48
N ASP A 127 9.15 -9.82 -3.39
CA ASP A 127 10.24 -10.06 -4.33
C ASP A 127 9.72 -10.22 -5.78
N ILE A 128 8.60 -10.92 -5.95
CA ILE A 128 7.96 -11.05 -7.26
C ILE A 128 7.47 -9.69 -7.77
N VAL A 129 6.72 -8.95 -6.95
CA VAL A 129 6.18 -7.64 -7.36
C VAL A 129 7.32 -6.67 -7.71
N VAL A 130 8.41 -6.66 -6.93
CA VAL A 130 9.62 -5.88 -7.23
C VAL A 130 10.16 -6.19 -8.62
N ARG A 131 10.31 -7.48 -8.95
CA ARG A 131 10.79 -7.89 -10.27
C ARG A 131 9.84 -7.47 -11.39
N MET A 132 8.53 -7.50 -11.15
CA MET A 132 7.52 -7.11 -12.13
C MET A 132 7.52 -5.60 -12.43
N VAL A 133 7.75 -4.77 -11.41
CA VAL A 133 7.68 -3.29 -11.56
C VAL A 133 9.04 -2.61 -11.71
N ASN A 134 10.13 -3.37 -11.86
CA ASN A 134 11.53 -2.90 -11.88
C ASN A 134 11.94 -2.11 -13.14
N GLY A 135 11.06 -1.22 -13.62
CA GLY A 135 11.41 -0.02 -14.37
C GLY A 135 11.56 1.25 -13.48
N GLY A 136 11.17 1.20 -12.19
CA GLY A 136 11.26 2.34 -11.27
C GLY A 136 11.31 1.94 -9.78
N ASN A 137 12.26 2.52 -9.03
CA ASN A 137 12.76 2.04 -7.71
C ASN A 137 11.84 2.25 -6.47
N ASN A 138 10.50 2.35 -6.58
CA ASN A 138 9.69 2.84 -5.44
C ASN A 138 8.52 1.92 -5.04
N ILE A 139 8.79 0.83 -4.31
CA ILE A 139 7.71 0.03 -3.68
C ILE A 139 7.64 0.30 -2.19
N PHE A 140 6.47 0.72 -1.73
CA PHE A 140 6.13 0.94 -0.34
C PHE A 140 5.15 -0.14 0.10
N PHE A 141 5.56 -0.99 1.04
CA PHE A 141 4.69 -2.02 1.59
C PHE A 141 4.21 -1.63 3.00
N GLN A 142 2.91 -1.78 3.24
CA GLN A 142 2.33 -1.61 4.56
C GLN A 142 1.42 -2.79 4.92
N ALA A 143 1.95 -3.75 5.70
CA ALA A 143 1.14 -4.72 6.43
C ALA A 143 0.72 -4.16 7.79
N PHE A 144 -0.57 -4.27 8.12
CA PHE A 144 -1.04 -4.07 9.49
C PHE A 144 -1.12 -5.41 10.23
N TYR A 145 -0.54 -5.42 11.42
CA TYR A 145 -0.92 -6.35 12.48
C TYR A 145 -2.20 -5.82 13.13
N PRO A 146 -3.26 -6.63 13.31
CA PRO A 146 -4.33 -6.31 14.23
C PRO A 146 -3.68 -6.24 15.62
N GLY A 147 -3.76 -5.06 16.21
CA GLY A 147 -3.43 -4.83 17.61
C GLY A 147 -4.56 -5.27 18.53
#